data_AF-A0A7L0W028-F1
#
_entry.id   AF-A0A7L0W028-F1
#
_cell.length_a   1.000
_cell.length_b   1.000
_cell.length_c   1.000
_cell.angle_alpha   90.00
_cell.angle_beta   90.00
_cell.angle_gamma   90.00
#
_symmetry.space_group_name_H-M   'P 1'
#
loop_
_entity.id
_entity.type
_entity.pdbx_description
1 polymer ?
#
loop_
_entity_poly.entity_id
_entity_poly.type
_entity_poly.pdbx_seq_one_letter_code
_entity_poly.pdbx_strand_id
1 'polypeptide(L)'
;QAPGEAVPGSTASISLWTVVAAVQAVQKSVEAHASRLLSLERRTGTAEKKYLDCEKTVVDFGNQLESKLAVLGTLLQEYRQLQKRLEHVENLLKNGNFWVLRLPPGPKAPDAFESDMACFPEQEWESLEEWQRELYRNVLRGSSESLISLDYTVSKPDLLARLQRGEAP
;
A
#
# COMPACT_ATOMS: atom_id res chain seq x y z
N GLN A 1 -97.47 31.36 45.71
CA GLN A 1 -96.18 31.72 45.10
C GLN A 1 -95.40 30.43 44.87
N ALA A 2 -94.84 30.30 43.67
CA ALA A 2 -94.29 29.08 43.07
C ALA A 2 -93.05 28.52 43.82
N PRO A 3 -92.62 27.28 43.49
CA PRO A 3 -91.71 26.46 44.29
C PRO A 3 -90.24 26.78 44.00
N GLY A 4 -89.39 26.63 45.01
CA GLY A 4 -87.94 26.53 44.81
C GLY A 4 -87.56 25.07 44.59
N GLU A 5 -87.50 24.64 43.33
CA GLU A 5 -86.92 23.36 42.94
C GLU A 5 -85.44 23.32 43.35
N ALA A 6 -85.12 22.46 44.32
CA ALA A 6 -83.77 21.97 44.51
C ALA A 6 -83.46 21.02 43.35
N VAL A 7 -82.65 21.48 42.39
CA VAL A 7 -82.06 20.65 41.34
C VAL A 7 -81.22 19.54 42.02
N PRO A 8 -81.56 18.25 41.87
CA PRO A 8 -80.65 17.20 42.27
C PRO A 8 -79.52 17.16 41.24
N GLY A 9 -78.29 17.36 41.70
CA GLY A 9 -77.11 17.15 40.87
C GLY A 9 -77.15 15.75 40.26
N SER A 10 -77.25 15.69 38.93
CA SER A 10 -77.15 14.43 38.17
C SER A 10 -75.73 13.90 38.30
N THR A 11 -75.47 13.09 39.31
CA THR A 11 -74.27 12.26 39.37
C THR A 11 -74.42 11.17 38.32
N ALA A 12 -73.78 11.37 37.16
CA ALA A 12 -73.78 10.40 36.08
C ALA A 12 -73.17 9.07 36.55
N SER A 13 -74.01 8.06 36.81
CA SER A 13 -73.57 6.71 37.18
C SER A 13 -73.04 5.99 35.94
N ILE A 14 -71.73 5.80 35.86
CA ILE A 14 -71.08 5.04 34.78
C ILE A 14 -71.47 3.56 34.91
N SER A 15 -71.90 2.94 33.81
CA SER A 15 -72.27 1.53 33.80
C SER A 15 -71.04 0.60 33.85
N LEU A 16 -71.17 -0.56 34.49
CA LEU A 16 -70.12 -1.59 34.53
C LEU A 16 -69.65 -1.99 33.12
N TRP A 17 -70.58 -2.07 32.17
CA TRP A 17 -70.29 -2.38 30.77
C TRP A 17 -69.42 -1.31 30.09
N THR A 18 -69.60 -0.04 30.45
CA THR A 18 -68.74 1.05 29.96
C THR A 18 -67.29 0.86 30.44
N VAL A 19 -67.10 0.47 31.70
CA VAL A 19 -65.77 0.19 32.25
C VAL A 19 -65.15 -1.02 31.55
N VAL A 20 -65.90 -2.11 31.37
CA VAL A 20 -65.42 -3.32 30.68
C VAL A 20 -65.00 -3.01 29.24
N ALA A 21 -65.80 -2.25 28.50
CA ALA A 21 -65.46 -1.84 27.13
C ALA A 21 -64.17 -1.00 27.09
N ALA A 22 -63.99 -0.08 28.04
CA ALA A 22 -62.77 0.72 28.14
C ALA A 22 -61.55 -0.16 28.43
N VAL A 23 -61.64 -1.09 29.38
CA VAL A 23 -60.56 -2.05 29.68
C VAL A 23 -60.22 -2.89 28.44
N GLN A 24 -61.22 -3.37 27.72
CA GLN A 24 -60.99 -4.19 26.52
C GLN A 24 -60.37 -3.38 25.37
N ALA A 25 -60.71 -2.09 25.25
CA ALA A 25 -60.07 -1.18 24.30
C ALA A 25 -58.59 -0.96 24.65
N VAL A 26 -58.28 -0.77 25.94
CA VAL A 26 -56.90 -0.66 26.43
C VAL A 26 -56.12 -1.95 26.17
N GLN A 27 -56.71 -3.11 26.46
CA GLN A 27 -56.10 -4.42 26.18
C GLN A 27 -55.68 -4.56 24.72
N LYS A 28 -56.60 -4.27 23.78
CA LYS A 28 -56.31 -4.31 22.34
C LYS A 28 -55.23 -3.31 21.93
N SER A 29 -55.22 -2.12 22.53
CA SER A 29 -54.17 -1.12 22.29
C SER A 29 -52.80 -1.62 22.77
N VAL A 30 -52.72 -2.22 23.97
CA VAL A 30 -51.49 -2.80 24.52
C VAL A 30 -50.93 -3.89 23.60
N GLU A 31 -51.79 -4.78 23.10
CA GLU A 31 -51.39 -5.85 22.16
C GLU A 31 -50.84 -5.28 20.84
N ALA A 32 -51.46 -4.22 20.31
CA ALA A 32 -50.98 -3.52 19.12
C ALA A 32 -49.62 -2.84 19.37
N HIS A 33 -49.43 -2.22 20.53
CA HIS A 33 -48.16 -1.60 20.92
C HIS A 33 -47.05 -2.64 21.13
N ALA A 34 -47.34 -3.78 21.75
CA ALA A 34 -46.39 -4.87 21.92
C ALA A 34 -45.91 -5.42 20.57
N SER A 35 -46.84 -5.64 19.64
CA SER A 35 -46.52 -6.08 18.27
C SER A 35 -45.61 -5.07 17.55
N ARG A 36 -45.88 -3.78 17.72
CA ARG A 36 -45.07 -2.70 17.15
C ARG A 36 -43.67 -2.63 17.77
N LEU A 37 -43.56 -2.79 19.09
CA LEU A 37 -42.27 -2.82 19.78
C LEU A 37 -41.40 -3.97 19.29
N LEU A 38 -41.94 -5.18 19.20
CA LEU A 38 -41.22 -6.34 18.69
C LEU A 38 -40.76 -6.17 17.22
N SER A 39 -41.54 -5.46 16.40
CA SER A 39 -41.13 -5.13 15.03
C SER A 39 -39.97 -4.14 15.01
N LEU A 40 -40.04 -3.10 15.86
CA LEU A 40 -38.98 -2.10 15.98
C LEU A 40 -37.69 -2.72 16.53
N GLU A 41 -37.77 -3.55 17.56
CA GLU A 41 -36.62 -4.23 18.16
C GLU A 41 -35.86 -5.10 17.16
N ARG A 42 -36.57 -5.86 16.31
CA ARG A 42 -35.93 -6.63 15.23
C ARG A 42 -35.23 -5.73 14.21
N ARG A 43 -35.87 -4.61 13.87
CA ARG A 43 -35.33 -3.64 12.91
C ARG A 43 -34.11 -2.93 13.47
N THR A 44 -34.13 -2.52 14.74
CA THR A 44 -32.99 -1.88 15.41
C THR A 44 -31.84 -2.86 15.52
N GLY A 45 -32.06 -4.11 15.94
CA GLY A 45 -31.00 -5.12 15.97
C GLY A 45 -30.38 -5.40 14.59
N THR A 46 -31.20 -5.40 13.52
CA THR A 46 -30.69 -5.52 12.15
C THR A 46 -29.86 -4.29 11.74
N ALA A 47 -30.30 -3.08 12.12
CA ALA A 47 -29.59 -1.85 11.83
C ALA A 47 -28.26 -1.76 12.60
N GLU A 48 -28.23 -2.18 13.87
CA GLU A 48 -27.03 -2.28 14.69
C GLU A 48 -26.00 -3.23 14.07
N LYS A 49 -26.43 -4.39 13.59
CA LYS A 49 -25.54 -5.31 12.88
C LYS A 49 -24.90 -4.66 11.64
N LYS A 50 -25.70 -3.96 10.84
CA LYS A 50 -25.17 -3.23 9.66
C LYS A 50 -24.21 -2.11 10.05
N TYR A 51 -24.46 -1.45 11.17
CA TYR A 51 -23.56 -0.42 11.71
C TYR A 51 -22.19 -1.02 12.07
N LEU A 52 -22.19 -2.17 12.78
CA LEU A 52 -20.96 -2.89 13.13
C LEU A 52 -20.20 -3.38 11.88
N ASP A 53 -20.92 -3.89 10.88
CA ASP A 53 -20.31 -4.29 9.60
C ASP A 53 -19.68 -3.06 8.91
N CYS A 54 -20.35 -1.91 8.88
CA CYS A 54 -19.78 -0.66 8.37
C CYS A 54 -18.55 -0.21 9.16
N GLU A 55 -18.60 -0.21 10.49
CA GLU A 55 -17.47 0.16 11.36
C GLU A 55 -16.25 -0.71 11.06
N LYS A 56 -16.43 -2.01 10.91
CA LYS A 56 -15.37 -2.92 10.49
C LYS A 56 -14.76 -2.51 9.15
N THR A 57 -15.59 -2.23 8.14
CA THR A 57 -15.06 -1.80 6.83
C THR A 57 -14.27 -0.49 6.92
N VAL A 58 -14.70 0.46 7.75
CA VAL A 58 -14.00 1.72 7.97
C VAL A 58 -12.63 1.49 8.59
N VAL A 59 -12.53 0.60 9.58
CA VAL A 59 -11.25 0.19 10.18
C VAL A 59 -10.34 -0.47 9.14
N ASP A 60 -10.88 -1.38 8.32
CA ASP A 60 -10.12 -2.05 7.26
C ASP A 60 -9.58 -1.05 6.22
N PHE A 61 -10.37 -0.03 5.85
CA PHE A 61 -9.89 1.06 4.99
C PHE A 61 -8.79 1.89 5.67
N GLY A 62 -8.91 2.17 6.97
CA GLY A 62 -7.87 2.85 7.74
C GLY A 62 -6.53 2.10 7.67
N ASN A 63 -6.55 0.79 7.93
CA ASN A 63 -5.37 -0.06 7.86
C ASN A 63 -4.74 -0.09 6.45
N GLN A 64 -5.57 -0.10 5.40
CA GLN A 64 -5.08 -0.02 4.02
C GLN A 64 -4.41 1.32 3.70
N LEU A 65 -4.95 2.43 4.21
CA LEU A 65 -4.35 3.74 4.01
C LEU A 65 -3.02 3.86 4.76
N GLU A 66 -2.98 3.38 6.00
CA GLU A 66 -1.78 3.41 6.83
C GLU A 66 -0.64 2.58 6.22
N SER A 67 -0.95 1.38 5.73
CA SER A 67 0.05 0.55 5.02
C SER A 67 0.56 1.21 3.73
N LYS A 68 -0.31 1.84 2.92
CA LYS A 68 0.12 2.59 1.73
C LYS A 68 0.98 3.80 2.09
N LEU A 69 0.63 4.52 3.15
CA LEU A 69 1.40 5.66 3.66
C LEU A 69 2.78 5.22 4.16
N ALA A 70 2.86 4.05 4.82
CA ALA A 70 4.14 3.48 5.24
C ALA A 70 5.06 3.20 4.04
N VAL A 71 4.54 2.58 2.98
CA VAL A 71 5.30 2.33 1.74
C VAL A 71 5.78 3.61 1.09
N LEU A 72 4.91 4.63 0.97
CA LEU A 72 5.30 5.94 0.44
C LEU A 72 6.36 6.61 1.31
N GLY A 73 6.27 6.46 2.64
CA GLY A 73 7.28 6.92 3.58
C GLY A 73 8.66 6.31 3.30
N THR A 74 8.73 4.99 3.13
CA THR A 74 9.97 4.28 2.77
C THR A 74 10.52 4.77 1.42
N LEU A 75 9.69 4.87 0.39
CA LEU A 75 10.11 5.32 -0.94
C LEU A 75 10.69 6.74 -0.91
N LEU A 76 10.11 7.64 -0.10
CA LEU A 76 10.61 9.00 0.05
C LEU A 76 11.99 9.03 0.75
N GLN A 77 12.22 8.13 1.72
CA GLN A 77 13.53 7.97 2.34
C GLN A 77 14.57 7.46 1.35
N GLU A 78 14.22 6.46 0.54
CA GLU A 78 15.08 5.93 -0.52
C GLU A 78 15.43 7.01 -1.55
N TYR A 79 14.44 7.80 -1.97
CA TYR A 79 14.66 8.92 -2.89
C TYR A 79 15.64 9.94 -2.31
N ARG A 80 15.50 10.30 -1.02
CA ARG A 80 16.43 11.20 -0.34
C ARG A 80 17.85 10.62 -0.30
N GLN A 81 17.99 9.32 -0.06
CA GLN A 81 19.29 8.66 -0.06
C GLN A 81 19.93 8.66 -1.46
N LEU A 82 19.12 8.40 -2.49
CA LEU A 82 19.57 8.46 -3.88
C LEU A 82 20.02 9.87 -4.26
N GLN A 83 19.28 10.89 -3.84
CA GLN A 83 19.64 12.29 -4.08
C GLN A 83 20.99 12.66 -3.44
N LYS A 84 21.27 12.21 -2.21
CA LYS A 84 22.59 12.41 -1.57
C LYS A 84 23.72 11.72 -2.33
N ARG A 85 23.48 10.49 -2.81
CA ARG A 85 24.46 9.75 -3.62
C ARG A 85 24.74 10.48 -4.94
N LEU A 86 23.70 11.02 -5.57
CA LEU A 86 23.85 11.81 -6.80
C LEU A 86 24.68 13.07 -6.55
N GLU A 87 24.35 13.83 -5.51
CA GLU A 87 25.10 15.03 -5.12
C GLU A 87 26.58 14.70 -4.82
N HIS A 88 26.83 13.58 -4.15
CA HIS A 88 28.20 13.10 -3.93
C HIS A 88 28.94 12.82 -5.25
N VAL A 89 28.32 12.10 -6.19
CA VAL A 89 28.90 11.82 -7.52
C VAL A 89 29.13 13.11 -8.31
N GLU A 90 28.18 14.06 -8.29
CA GLU A 90 28.35 15.36 -8.93
C GLU A 90 29.54 16.13 -8.36
N ASN A 91 29.73 16.10 -7.04
CA ASN A 91 30.88 16.71 -6.39
C ASN A 91 32.20 16.03 -6.77
N LEU A 92 32.22 14.68 -6.90
CA LEU A 92 33.39 13.96 -7.40
C LEU A 92 33.77 14.39 -8.83
N LEU A 93 32.76 14.53 -9.71
CA LEU A 93 32.96 14.98 -11.09
C LEU A 93 33.45 16.43 -11.15
N LYS A 94 32.83 17.35 -10.39
CA LYS A 94 33.22 18.77 -10.34
C LYS A 94 34.64 18.96 -9.80
N ASN A 95 35.02 18.18 -8.79
CA ASN A 95 36.33 18.31 -8.14
C ASN A 95 37.45 17.54 -8.88
N GLY A 96 37.17 16.91 -10.01
CA GLY A 96 38.17 16.18 -10.77
C GLY A 96 38.68 14.91 -10.08
N ASN A 97 37.95 14.39 -9.10
CA ASN A 97 38.29 13.18 -8.34
C ASN A 97 37.98 11.90 -9.14
N PHE A 98 38.33 11.89 -10.43
CA PHE A 98 38.09 10.79 -11.37
C PHE A 98 38.88 9.53 -11.03
N TRP A 99 39.90 9.62 -10.18
CA TRP A 99 40.62 8.44 -9.67
C TRP A 99 39.70 7.49 -8.89
N VAL A 100 38.64 8.00 -8.26
CA VAL A 100 37.60 7.20 -7.60
C VAL A 100 36.68 6.49 -8.62
N LEU A 101 36.56 7.04 -9.84
CA LEU A 101 35.82 6.45 -10.96
C LEU A 101 36.73 5.67 -11.92
N ARG A 102 38.04 5.58 -11.65
CA ARG A 102 38.91 4.68 -12.40
C ARG A 102 38.47 3.26 -12.11
N LEU A 103 37.71 2.69 -13.05
CA LEU A 103 37.61 1.26 -13.14
C LEU A 103 39.04 0.71 -13.29
N PRO A 104 39.46 -0.27 -12.47
CA PRO A 104 40.70 -0.97 -12.76
C PRO A 104 40.61 -1.53 -14.18
N PRO A 105 41.73 -1.60 -14.91
CA PRO A 105 41.78 -2.29 -16.19
C PRO A 105 41.19 -3.69 -15.97
N GLY A 106 40.16 -4.05 -16.74
CA GLY A 106 39.60 -5.40 -16.70
C GLY A 106 40.69 -6.45 -16.96
N PRO A 107 40.48 -7.71 -16.51
CA PRO A 107 41.45 -8.78 -16.73
C PRO A 107 41.74 -8.88 -18.23
N LYS A 108 42.96 -8.50 -18.62
CA LYS A 108 43.41 -8.64 -20.00
C LYS A 108 43.40 -10.14 -20.33
N ALA A 109 42.92 -10.46 -21.53
CA ALA A 109 43.21 -11.74 -22.17
C ALA A 109 44.73 -12.00 -22.11
N PRO A 110 45.16 -13.26 -21.90
CA PRO A 110 46.57 -13.59 -21.89
C PRO A 110 47.16 -13.25 -23.27
N ASP A 111 48.32 -12.60 -23.27
CA ASP A 111 49.12 -12.19 -24.43
C ASP A 111 48.79 -10.83 -25.05
N ALA A 112 48.96 -9.76 -24.27
CA ALA A 112 49.76 -8.60 -24.71
C ALA A 112 49.96 -7.58 -23.56
N PHE A 113 51.21 -7.17 -23.40
CA PHE A 113 51.72 -6.07 -22.57
C PHE A 113 51.90 -6.33 -21.07
N GLU A 114 53.05 -6.93 -20.76
CA GLU A 114 53.91 -6.37 -19.71
C GLU A 114 54.15 -4.87 -19.98
N SER A 115 53.59 -4.02 -19.13
CA SER A 115 54.27 -2.90 -18.49
C SER A 115 53.22 -2.12 -17.68
N ASP A 116 53.38 -2.19 -16.36
CA ASP A 116 52.93 -1.18 -15.39
C ASP A 116 51.42 -1.00 -15.11
N MET A 117 50.67 -2.10 -14.99
CA MET A 117 49.36 -2.07 -14.33
C MET A 117 49.30 -3.13 -13.24
N ALA A 118 49.72 -2.72 -12.05
CA ALA A 118 49.58 -3.49 -10.82
C ALA A 118 48.12 -3.93 -10.65
N CYS A 119 47.94 -5.23 -10.41
CA CYS A 119 46.71 -5.80 -9.88
C CYS A 119 46.30 -4.97 -8.65
N PHE A 120 45.03 -4.56 -8.60
CA PHE A 120 44.49 -3.75 -7.50
C PHE A 120 44.71 -4.51 -6.17
N PRO A 121 45.39 -3.93 -5.16
CA PRO A 121 45.62 -4.62 -3.90
C PRO A 121 44.27 -4.93 -3.23
N GLU A 122 44.07 -6.16 -2.76
CA GLU A 122 42.85 -6.61 -2.06
C GLU A 122 42.50 -5.69 -0.85
N GLN A 123 43.51 -5.02 -0.31
CA GLN A 123 43.43 -4.06 0.78
C GLN A 123 42.74 -2.74 0.39
N GLU A 124 42.84 -2.31 -0.86
CA GLU A 124 42.13 -1.12 -1.36
C GLU A 124 40.65 -1.44 -1.64
N TRP A 125 40.34 -2.69 -1.99
CA TRP A 125 38.96 -3.16 -2.19
C TRP A 125 38.13 -3.15 -0.89
N GLU A 126 38.74 -3.53 0.23
CA GLU A 126 38.08 -3.46 1.55
C GLU A 126 37.85 -2.01 2.04
N SER A 127 38.68 -1.07 1.56
CA SER A 127 38.55 0.35 1.90
C SER A 127 37.42 1.07 1.14
N LEU A 128 36.84 0.43 0.13
CA LEU A 128 35.78 1.01 -0.68
C LEU A 128 34.45 1.07 0.09
N GLU A 129 33.82 2.24 0.00
CA GLU A 129 32.46 2.43 0.46
C GLU A 129 31.51 1.48 -0.29
N GLU A 130 30.45 1.05 0.39
CA GLU A 130 29.55 0.01 -0.13
C GLU A 130 28.91 0.37 -1.48
N TRP A 131 28.69 1.67 -1.74
CA TRP A 131 28.17 2.14 -3.03
C TRP A 131 29.19 2.05 -4.17
N GLN A 132 30.50 2.16 -3.88
CA GLN A 132 31.56 2.00 -4.88
C GLN A 132 31.71 0.53 -5.26
N ARG A 133 31.67 -0.36 -4.26
CA ARG A 133 31.63 -1.81 -4.49
C ARG A 133 30.40 -2.23 -5.27
N GLU A 134 29.24 -1.62 -4.99
CA GLU A 134 28.01 -1.87 -5.73
C GLU A 134 28.07 -1.37 -7.17
N LEU A 135 28.61 -0.17 -7.41
CA LEU A 135 28.86 0.34 -8.76
C LEU A 135 29.79 -0.59 -9.54
N TYR A 136 30.89 -1.03 -8.92
CA TYR A 136 31.82 -1.98 -9.53
C TYR A 136 31.15 -3.32 -9.86
N ARG A 137 30.38 -3.91 -8.93
CA ARG A 137 29.64 -5.15 -9.19
C ARG A 137 28.67 -5.02 -10.36
N ASN A 138 28.01 -3.87 -10.49
CA ASN A 138 27.06 -3.62 -11.58
C ASN A 138 27.76 -3.40 -12.92
N VAL A 139 28.89 -2.69 -12.94
CA VAL A 139 29.71 -2.51 -14.16
C VAL A 139 30.36 -3.83 -14.56
N LEU A 140 30.91 -4.60 -13.62
CA LEU A 140 31.52 -5.89 -13.90
C LEU A 140 30.48 -6.88 -14.43
N ARG A 141 29.28 -6.93 -13.84
CA ARG A 141 28.15 -7.73 -14.32
C ARG A 141 27.72 -7.33 -15.74
N GLY A 142 27.54 -6.03 -16.00
CA GLY A 142 27.17 -5.54 -17.33
C GLY A 142 28.27 -5.78 -18.38
N SER A 143 29.54 -5.71 -18.00
CA SER A 143 30.66 -6.04 -18.88
C SER A 143 30.77 -7.54 -19.16
N SER A 144 30.46 -8.38 -18.17
CA SER A 144 30.47 -9.84 -18.30
C SER A 144 29.34 -10.33 -19.21
N GLU A 145 28.13 -9.78 -19.04
CA GLU A 145 26.98 -10.05 -19.93
C GLU A 145 27.29 -9.60 -21.37
N SER A 146 27.95 -8.43 -21.53
CA SER A 146 28.37 -7.93 -22.84
C SER A 146 29.47 -8.79 -23.48
N LEU A 147 30.46 -9.23 -22.70
CA LEU A 147 31.54 -10.10 -23.17
C LEU A 147 31.03 -11.50 -23.51
N ILE A 148 30.11 -12.07 -22.71
CA ILE A 148 29.45 -13.35 -23.00
C ILE A 148 28.60 -13.25 -24.28
N SER A 149 27.90 -12.13 -24.50
CA SER A 149 27.18 -11.88 -25.75
C SER A 149 28.12 -11.79 -26.95
N LEU A 150 29.28 -11.16 -26.79
CA LEU A 150 30.30 -11.07 -27.84
C LEU A 150 30.93 -12.44 -28.14
N ASP A 151 31.23 -13.22 -27.11
CA ASP A 151 31.79 -14.57 -27.24
C ASP A 151 30.79 -15.52 -27.91
N TYR A 152 29.48 -15.33 -27.68
CA TYR A 152 28.42 -16.07 -28.39
C TYR A 152 28.34 -15.68 -29.88
N THR A 153 28.56 -14.41 -30.24
CA THR A 153 28.63 -13.98 -31.64
C THR A 153 29.90 -14.44 -32.35
N VAL A 154 31.03 -14.53 -31.63
CA VAL A 154 32.31 -15.01 -32.18
C VAL A 154 32.32 -16.54 -32.30
N SER A 155 31.65 -17.26 -31.38
CA SER A 155 31.57 -18.74 -31.37
C SER A 155 30.58 -19.32 -32.39
N LYS A 156 29.77 -18.49 -33.07
CA LYS A 156 28.87 -18.91 -34.16
C LYS A 156 29.29 -18.28 -35.50
N PRO A 157 30.27 -18.89 -36.22
CA PRO A 157 30.78 -18.35 -37.48
C PRO A 157 29.71 -18.24 -38.58
N ASP A 158 28.64 -19.04 -38.51
CA ASP A 158 27.52 -19.01 -39.46
C ASP A 158 26.73 -17.69 -39.43
N LEU A 159 26.63 -17.02 -38.28
CA LEU A 159 25.94 -15.73 -38.16
C LEU A 159 26.81 -14.58 -38.69
N LEU A 160 28.12 -14.63 -38.44
CA LEU A 160 29.10 -13.69 -39.00
C LEU A 160 29.19 -13.82 -40.53
N ALA A 161 29.13 -15.04 -41.07
CA ALA A 161 29.15 -15.30 -42.51
C ALA A 161 27.89 -14.76 -43.22
N ARG A 162 26.71 -14.82 -42.57
CA ARG A 162 25.45 -14.27 -43.12
C ARG A 162 25.44 -12.73 -43.11
N LEU A 163 25.96 -12.11 -42.05
CA LEU A 163 26.07 -10.65 -41.92
C LEU A 163 27.05 -10.03 -42.94
N GLN A 164 28.18 -10.68 -43.20
CA GLN A 164 29.12 -10.24 -44.25
C GLN A 164 28.56 -10.40 -45.68
N ARG A 165 27.56 -11.26 -45.87
CA ARG A 165 26.91 -11.50 -47.17
C ARG A 165 25.69 -10.59 -47.43
N GLY A 166 25.19 -9.87 -46.42
CA GLY A 166 24.11 -8.89 -46.60
C GLY A 166 22.72 -9.47 -46.83
N GLU A 167 22.44 -10.70 -46.39
CA GLU A 167 21.09 -11.27 -46.40
C GLU A 167 20.35 -10.92 -45.10
N ALA A 168 19.20 -10.24 -45.23
CA ALA A 168 18.26 -9.97 -44.15
C ALA A 168 17.65 -11.30 -43.62
N PRO A 169 17.11 -11.33 -42.38
CA PRO A 169 16.93 -12.56 -41.61
C PRO A 169 16.09 -13.64 -42.29
#